data_AF-A0AAI9IEF9-F1
#
_entry.id   AF-A0AAI9IEF9-F1
#
_cell.length_a   1.000
_cell.length_b   1.000
_cell.length_c   1.000
_cell.angle_alpha   90.00
_cell.angle_beta   90.00
_cell.angle_gamma   90.00
#
_symmetry.space_group_name_H-M   'P 1'
#
loop_
_entity.id
_entity.type
_entity.pdbx_description
1 polymer ?
#
loop_
_entity_poly.entity_id
_entity_poly.type
_entity_poly.pdbx_seq_one_letter_code
_entity_poly.pdbx_strand_id
1 'polypeptide(L)'
;MPTARTYVTKLLLGTALTSAFLIATPALMITLAIALPAWMTSSLGVYLWRIDPDAQTELIRGTFLPILMVAVIFFFWRMEKFGKEFSPSTRKRYRRITITFLILLCYVLSIPIINLSGPSYKNCAGYSEKLNGGLRKFDDQTYRIELCGSGPDETGANDHIRLRIFDDEDAVQATRYFRLDWDVNAERKLEYSDQHIIYFDHADQNDQMQTMSMPPSSLDWLRSRIPLLD
;
A
#
# COMPACT_ATOMS: atom_id res chain seq x y z
N MET A 1 -17.72 -20.18 34.65
CA MET A 1 -17.77 -19.00 33.77
C MET A 1 -16.51 -18.97 32.92
N PRO A 2 -16.59 -18.72 31.61
CA PRO A 2 -15.41 -18.59 30.77
C PRO A 2 -14.53 -17.44 31.27
N THR A 3 -13.21 -17.68 31.33
CA THR A 3 -12.24 -16.73 31.90
C THR A 3 -11.61 -15.87 30.80
N ALA A 4 -10.90 -14.81 31.18
CA ALA A 4 -10.12 -14.02 30.23
C ALA A 4 -9.14 -14.88 29.41
N ARG A 5 -8.53 -15.90 30.03
CA ARG A 5 -7.67 -16.87 29.35
C ARG A 5 -8.41 -17.59 28.23
N THR A 6 -9.64 -18.05 28.48
CA THR A 6 -10.48 -18.72 27.47
C THR A 6 -10.77 -17.79 26.29
N TYR A 7 -11.04 -16.50 26.54
CA TYR A 7 -11.23 -15.52 25.48
C TYR A 7 -9.97 -15.33 24.62
N VAL A 8 -8.80 -15.16 25.24
CA VAL A 8 -7.52 -15.00 24.52
C VAL A 8 -7.21 -16.25 23.68
N THR A 9 -7.40 -17.46 24.22
CA THR A 9 -7.21 -18.70 23.45
C THR A 9 -8.13 -18.78 22.25
N LYS A 10 -9.39 -18.36 22.38
CA LYS A 10 -10.35 -18.34 21.25
C LYS A 10 -10.00 -17.26 20.23
N LEU A 11 -9.48 -16.11 20.68
CA LEU A 11 -8.96 -15.05 19.82
C LEU A 11 -7.79 -15.58 18.98
N LEU A 12 -6.79 -16.19 19.61
CA LEU A 12 -5.60 -16.75 18.94
C LEU A 12 -5.95 -17.91 17.99
N LEU A 13 -6.87 -18.78 18.40
CA LEU A 13 -7.36 -19.85 17.52
C LEU A 13 -8.12 -19.28 16.31
N GLY A 14 -8.91 -18.24 16.53
CA GLY A 14 -9.60 -17.51 15.47
C GLY A 14 -8.60 -16.91 14.48
N THR A 15 -7.52 -16.29 14.98
CA THR A 15 -6.51 -15.65 14.13
C THR A 15 -5.73 -16.68 13.31
N ALA A 16 -5.38 -17.81 13.91
CA ALA A 16 -4.71 -18.90 13.20
C ALA A 16 -5.59 -19.49 12.08
N LEU A 17 -6.89 -19.62 12.32
CA LEU A 17 -7.84 -20.07 11.30
C LEU A 17 -8.00 -19.04 10.18
N THR A 18 -8.11 -17.75 10.50
CA THR A 18 -8.20 -16.70 9.48
C THR A 18 -6.93 -16.61 8.65
N SER A 19 -5.74 -16.72 9.27
CA SER A 19 -4.48 -16.69 8.53
C SER A 19 -4.36 -17.93 7.63
N ALA A 20 -4.70 -19.12 8.14
CA ALA A 20 -4.72 -20.34 7.34
C ALA A 20 -5.68 -20.22 6.14
N PHE A 21 -6.87 -19.64 6.33
CA PHE A 21 -7.82 -19.39 5.25
C PHE A 21 -7.26 -18.41 4.20
N LEU A 22 -6.67 -17.29 4.65
CA LEU A 22 -6.10 -16.28 3.76
C LEU A 22 -4.91 -16.80 2.95
N ILE A 23 -4.15 -17.76 3.48
CA ILE A 23 -3.00 -18.38 2.78
C ILE A 23 -3.48 -19.51 1.86
N ALA A 24 -4.38 -20.38 2.34
CA ALA A 24 -4.82 -21.56 1.60
C ALA A 24 -5.70 -21.20 0.39
N THR A 25 -6.54 -20.18 0.50
CA THR A 25 -7.48 -19.79 -0.56
C THR A 25 -6.78 -19.38 -1.86
N PRO A 26 -5.80 -18.45 -1.88
CA PRO A 26 -5.09 -18.10 -3.11
C PRO A 26 -4.28 -19.28 -3.66
N ALA A 27 -3.64 -20.09 -2.81
CA ALA A 27 -2.94 -21.29 -3.25
C ALA A 27 -3.89 -22.28 -3.95
N LEU A 28 -5.08 -22.50 -3.39
CA LEU A 28 -6.10 -23.36 -3.97
C LEU A 28 -6.61 -22.81 -5.29
N MET A 29 -6.88 -21.50 -5.38
CA MET A 29 -7.29 -20.83 -6.63
C MET A 29 -6.24 -21.00 -7.73
N ILE A 30 -4.95 -20.85 -7.42
CA ILE A 30 -3.85 -21.05 -8.37
C ILE A 30 -3.81 -22.52 -8.83
N THR A 31 -3.89 -23.48 -7.90
CA THR A 31 -3.88 -24.91 -8.27
C THR A 31 -5.08 -25.29 -9.14
N LEU A 32 -6.27 -24.74 -8.85
CA LEU A 32 -7.47 -24.96 -9.64
C LEU A 32 -7.31 -24.37 -11.04
N ALA A 33 -6.76 -23.16 -11.15
CA ALA A 33 -6.51 -22.51 -12.44
C ALA A 33 -5.54 -23.31 -13.33
N ILE A 34 -4.53 -23.97 -12.73
CA ILE A 34 -3.58 -24.83 -13.46
C ILE A 34 -4.24 -26.17 -13.86
N ALA A 35 -5.11 -26.71 -13.01
CA ALA A 35 -5.78 -28.00 -13.26
C ALA A 35 -6.91 -27.91 -14.29
N LEU A 36 -7.43 -26.71 -14.57
CA LEU A 36 -8.51 -26.51 -15.53
C LEU A 36 -8.01 -26.61 -16.98
N PRO A 37 -8.71 -27.33 -17.86
CA PRO A 37 -8.27 -27.54 -19.24
C PRO A 37 -8.32 -26.24 -20.07
N ALA A 38 -7.38 -26.12 -21.02
CA ALA A 38 -7.07 -24.90 -21.78
C ALA A 38 -8.26 -24.20 -22.47
N TRP A 39 -9.32 -24.94 -22.79
CA TRP A 39 -10.52 -24.40 -23.42
C TRP A 39 -11.43 -23.62 -22.45
N MET A 40 -11.38 -23.92 -21.14
CA MET A 40 -12.05 -23.12 -20.10
C MET A 40 -11.19 -21.95 -19.62
N THR A 41 -9.87 -22.06 -19.75
CA THR A 41 -8.92 -21.05 -19.27
C THR A 41 -8.45 -20.12 -20.38
N SER A 42 -8.96 -20.20 -21.61
CA SER A 42 -8.50 -19.34 -22.73
C SER A 42 -8.64 -17.83 -22.46
N SER A 43 -9.65 -17.41 -21.67
CA SER A 43 -9.80 -16.03 -21.20
C SER A 43 -8.92 -15.68 -20.00
N LEU A 44 -8.50 -16.67 -19.19
CA LEU A 44 -7.64 -16.54 -18.00
C LEU A 44 -6.15 -16.77 -18.28
N GLY A 45 -5.83 -17.49 -19.35
CA GLY A 45 -4.50 -17.94 -19.73
C GLY A 45 -3.64 -16.81 -20.28
N VAL A 46 -4.28 -15.78 -20.86
CA VAL A 46 -3.63 -14.51 -21.22
C VAL A 46 -3.13 -13.78 -19.97
N TYR A 47 -3.86 -13.85 -18.84
CA TYR A 47 -3.48 -13.21 -17.58
C TYR A 47 -2.44 -13.99 -16.76
N LEU A 48 -2.38 -15.32 -16.91
CA LEU A 48 -1.44 -16.17 -16.16
C LEU A 48 -0.02 -16.20 -16.76
N TRP A 49 0.12 -16.04 -18.08
CA TRP A 49 1.42 -16.08 -18.76
C TRP A 49 2.00 -14.71 -19.11
N ARG A 50 1.14 -13.68 -19.29
CA ARG A 50 1.57 -12.29 -19.43
C ARG A 50 1.23 -11.56 -18.14
N ILE A 51 2.09 -11.77 -17.15
CA ILE A 51 2.05 -11.04 -15.90
C ILE A 51 2.55 -9.62 -16.19
N ASP A 52 1.67 -8.82 -16.77
CA ASP A 52 1.81 -7.37 -16.76
C ASP A 52 1.72 -6.90 -15.30
N PRO A 53 2.64 -6.06 -14.79
CA PRO A 53 2.56 -5.52 -13.42
C PRO A 53 1.19 -4.91 -13.07
N ASP A 54 0.47 -4.36 -14.05
CA ASP A 54 -0.87 -3.81 -13.84
C ASP A 54 -1.94 -4.90 -13.67
N ALA A 55 -1.81 -6.02 -14.40
CA ALA A 55 -2.71 -7.17 -14.27
C ALA A 55 -2.55 -7.90 -12.92
N GLN A 56 -1.34 -7.94 -12.35
CA GLN A 56 -1.14 -8.46 -10.99
C GLN A 56 -1.83 -7.59 -9.95
N THR A 57 -1.74 -6.27 -10.09
CA THR A 57 -2.29 -5.32 -9.14
C THR A 57 -3.82 -5.41 -9.12
N GLU A 58 -4.45 -5.51 -10.29
CA GLU A 58 -5.89 -5.72 -10.42
C GLU A 58 -6.34 -7.10 -9.92
N LEU A 59 -5.55 -8.16 -10.15
CA LEU A 59 -5.86 -9.49 -9.63
C LEU A 59 -5.76 -9.53 -8.10
N ILE A 60 -4.71 -8.94 -7.52
CA ILE A 60 -4.51 -8.85 -6.07
C ILE A 60 -5.64 -8.03 -5.44
N ARG A 61 -5.95 -6.86 -6.00
CA ARG A 61 -7.04 -6.00 -5.50
C ARG A 61 -8.41 -6.68 -5.63
N GLY A 62 -8.70 -7.26 -6.80
CA GLY A 62 -9.99 -7.87 -7.11
C GLY A 62 -10.26 -9.19 -6.39
N THR A 63 -9.23 -9.95 -6.00
CA THR A 63 -9.40 -11.25 -5.33
C THR A 63 -9.07 -11.20 -3.85
N PHE A 64 -8.01 -10.51 -3.43
CA PHE A 64 -7.56 -10.54 -2.05
C PHE A 64 -8.46 -9.70 -1.12
N LEU A 65 -8.94 -8.53 -1.57
CA LEU A 65 -9.85 -7.69 -0.80
C LEU A 65 -11.18 -8.38 -0.43
N PRO A 66 -11.91 -9.04 -1.35
CA PRO A 66 -13.14 -9.73 -0.97
C PRO A 66 -12.87 -10.93 -0.05
N ILE A 67 -11.78 -11.68 -0.27
CA ILE A 67 -11.40 -12.79 0.62
C ILE A 67 -11.10 -12.25 2.04
N LEU A 68 -10.37 -11.14 2.14
CA LEU A 68 -10.09 -10.48 3.41
C LEU A 68 -11.37 -10.00 4.09
N MET A 69 -12.30 -9.38 3.36
CA MET A 69 -13.61 -8.98 3.91
C MET A 69 -14.39 -10.17 4.46
N VAL A 70 -14.49 -11.26 3.70
CA VAL A 70 -15.18 -12.48 4.13
C VAL A 70 -14.51 -13.07 5.39
N ALA A 71 -13.18 -13.10 5.43
CA ALA A 71 -12.43 -13.59 6.59
C ALA A 71 -12.69 -12.73 7.85
N VAL A 72 -12.70 -11.40 7.70
CA VAL A 72 -12.97 -10.46 8.80
C VAL A 72 -14.41 -10.60 9.30
N ILE A 73 -15.39 -10.66 8.40
CA ILE A 73 -16.80 -10.87 8.75
C ILE A 73 -16.99 -12.19 9.48
N PHE A 74 -16.40 -13.27 8.96
CA PHE A 74 -16.47 -14.59 9.59
C PHE A 74 -15.82 -14.60 10.99
N PHE A 75 -14.66 -13.98 11.14
CA PHE A 75 -13.99 -13.85 12.44
C PHE A 75 -14.83 -13.06 13.44
N PHE A 76 -15.36 -11.91 13.01
CA PHE A 76 -16.20 -11.06 13.86
C PHE A 76 -17.46 -11.81 14.30
N TRP A 77 -18.17 -12.46 13.37
CA TRP A 77 -19.35 -13.27 13.65
C TRP A 77 -19.05 -14.39 14.66
N ARG A 78 -17.93 -15.11 14.47
CA ARG A 78 -17.49 -16.16 15.39
C ARG A 78 -17.23 -15.63 16.80
N MET A 79 -16.54 -14.48 16.90
CA MET A 79 -16.25 -13.85 18.18
C MET A 79 -17.51 -13.31 18.86
N GLU A 80 -18.48 -12.82 18.09
CA GLU A 80 -19.77 -12.39 18.64
C GLU A 80 -20.57 -13.58 19.16
N LYS A 81 -20.58 -14.70 18.43
CA LYS A 81 -21.22 -15.95 18.86
C LYS A 81 -20.64 -16.44 20.18
N PHE A 82 -19.32 -16.45 20.33
CA PHE A 82 -18.65 -16.80 21.59
C PHE A 82 -18.94 -15.78 22.71
N GLY A 83 -19.04 -14.50 22.38
CA GLY A 83 -19.36 -13.43 23.33
C GLY A 83 -20.73 -13.55 23.99
N LYS A 84 -21.68 -14.33 23.42
CA LYS A 84 -23.00 -14.58 24.02
C LYS A 84 -22.95 -15.40 25.31
N GLU A 85 -21.85 -16.13 25.57
CA GLU A 85 -21.66 -16.93 26.78
C GLU A 85 -21.27 -16.07 28.02
N PHE A 86 -20.98 -14.78 27.82
CA PHE A 86 -20.54 -13.87 28.87
C PHE A 86 -21.66 -12.92 29.32
N SER A 87 -21.52 -12.36 30.52
CA SER A 87 -22.41 -11.31 31.03
C SER A 87 -22.42 -10.07 30.12
N PRO A 88 -23.51 -9.29 30.09
CA PRO A 88 -23.67 -8.17 29.15
C PRO A 88 -22.60 -7.08 29.31
N SER A 89 -22.10 -6.82 30.52
CA SER A 89 -21.00 -5.86 30.76
C SER A 89 -19.66 -6.36 30.18
N THR A 90 -19.34 -7.63 30.40
CA THR A 90 -18.11 -8.26 29.90
C THR A 90 -18.14 -8.41 28.37
N ARG A 91 -19.29 -8.75 27.79
CA ARG A 91 -19.49 -8.84 26.33
C ARG A 91 -19.17 -7.52 25.63
N LYS A 92 -19.62 -6.38 26.18
CA LYS A 92 -19.30 -5.05 25.62
C LYS A 92 -17.79 -4.78 25.61
N ARG A 93 -17.09 -5.13 26.70
CA ARG A 93 -15.63 -4.98 26.81
C ARG A 93 -14.90 -5.84 25.77
N TYR A 94 -15.22 -7.12 25.68
CA TYR A 94 -14.59 -8.02 24.71
C TYR A 94 -14.91 -7.66 23.26
N ARG A 95 -16.11 -7.15 22.96
CA ARG A 95 -16.43 -6.65 21.62
C ARG A 95 -15.53 -5.48 21.22
N ARG A 96 -15.27 -4.52 22.11
CA ARG A 96 -14.34 -3.41 21.84
C ARG A 96 -12.92 -3.91 21.58
N ILE A 97 -12.46 -4.87 22.37
CA ILE A 97 -11.13 -5.49 22.19
C ILE A 97 -11.06 -6.20 20.83
N THR A 98 -12.06 -7.01 20.47
CA THR A 98 -12.13 -7.69 19.17
C THR A 98 -12.08 -6.70 18.00
N ILE A 99 -12.84 -5.61 18.06
CA ILE A 99 -12.85 -4.59 16.99
C ILE A 99 -11.49 -3.90 16.87
N THR A 100 -10.90 -3.48 17.99
CA THR A 100 -9.58 -2.82 17.99
C THR A 100 -8.51 -3.75 17.44
N PHE A 101 -8.55 -5.02 17.84
CA PHE A 101 -7.66 -6.05 17.34
C PHE A 101 -7.84 -6.30 15.84
N LEU A 102 -9.08 -6.35 15.33
CA LEU A 102 -9.36 -6.51 13.91
C LEU A 102 -8.82 -5.34 13.07
N ILE A 103 -8.99 -4.10 13.53
CA ILE A 103 -8.46 -2.92 12.85
C ILE A 103 -6.94 -3.02 12.74
N LEU A 104 -6.26 -3.37 13.84
CA LEU A 104 -4.81 -3.53 13.86
C LEU A 104 -4.36 -4.70 12.96
N LEU A 105 -5.07 -5.82 12.98
CA LEU A 105 -4.79 -6.97 12.13
C LEU A 105 -4.92 -6.61 10.64
N CYS A 106 -6.01 -5.94 10.25
CA CYS A 106 -6.22 -5.49 8.87
C CYS A 106 -5.11 -4.54 8.42
N TYR A 107 -4.72 -3.59 9.28
CA TYR A 107 -3.63 -2.67 9.00
C TYR A 107 -2.29 -3.40 8.77
N VAL A 108 -1.94 -4.35 9.64
CA VAL A 108 -0.71 -5.15 9.49
C VAL A 108 -0.76 -6.01 8.23
N LEU A 109 -1.91 -6.62 7.92
CA LEU A 109 -2.08 -7.46 6.73
C LEU A 109 -2.07 -6.66 5.43
N SER A 110 -2.42 -5.37 5.44
CA SER A 110 -2.36 -4.53 4.24
C SER A 110 -0.94 -4.13 3.83
N ILE A 111 0.01 -4.04 4.78
CA ILE A 111 1.41 -3.68 4.50
C ILE A 111 2.05 -4.59 3.42
N PRO A 112 2.05 -5.93 3.54
CA PRO A 112 2.66 -6.78 2.52
C PRO A 112 1.92 -6.68 1.18
N ILE A 113 0.59 -6.51 1.19
CA ILE A 113 -0.19 -6.34 -0.04
C ILE A 113 0.31 -5.12 -0.80
N ILE A 114 0.40 -3.97 -0.12
CA ILE A 114 0.84 -2.70 -0.73
C ILE A 114 2.28 -2.79 -1.23
N ASN A 115 3.16 -3.46 -0.49
CA ASN A 115 4.55 -3.63 -0.91
C ASN A 115 4.70 -4.58 -2.11
N LEU A 116 3.89 -5.64 -2.21
CA LEU A 116 3.93 -6.59 -3.33
C LEU A 116 3.18 -6.09 -4.56
N SER A 117 2.07 -5.37 -4.38
CA SER A 117 1.26 -4.84 -5.47
C SER A 117 1.66 -3.40 -5.86
N GLY A 118 2.63 -2.82 -5.17
CA GLY A 118 3.09 -1.47 -5.45
C GLY A 118 3.99 -1.44 -6.70
N PRO A 119 4.04 -0.31 -7.41
CA PRO A 119 4.93 -0.14 -8.55
C PRO A 119 6.40 -0.31 -8.11
N SER A 120 7.17 -1.06 -8.92
CA SER A 120 8.59 -1.26 -8.65
C SER A 120 9.40 -0.05 -9.11
N TYR A 121 9.71 0.85 -8.18
CA TYR A 121 10.57 2.01 -8.44
C TYR A 121 12.02 1.62 -8.73
N LYS A 122 12.54 2.05 -9.89
CA LYS A 122 13.89 1.75 -10.40
C LYS A 122 14.56 3.02 -10.93
N ASN A 123 15.82 2.87 -11.34
CA ASN A 123 16.61 3.89 -12.06
C ASN A 123 16.64 5.27 -11.39
N CYS A 124 16.85 5.33 -10.08
CA CYS A 124 16.73 6.57 -9.31
C CYS A 124 17.71 7.67 -9.76
N ALA A 125 18.92 7.32 -10.19
CA ALA A 125 19.89 8.29 -10.70
C ALA A 125 19.37 8.99 -11.97
N GLY A 126 18.89 8.20 -12.95
CA GLY A 126 18.40 8.75 -14.21
C GLY A 126 17.12 9.58 -14.06
N TYR A 127 16.20 9.17 -13.18
CA TYR A 127 15.00 9.95 -12.90
C TYR A 127 15.30 11.25 -12.13
N SER A 128 16.22 11.19 -11.17
CA SER A 128 16.66 12.39 -10.45
C SER A 128 17.31 13.41 -11.39
N GLU A 129 18.13 12.96 -12.35
CA GLU A 129 18.73 13.85 -13.35
C GLU A 129 17.65 14.46 -14.28
N LYS A 130 16.72 13.64 -14.77
CA LYS A 130 15.65 14.08 -15.69
C LYS A 130 14.69 15.07 -15.06
N LEU A 131 14.32 14.85 -13.79
CA LEU A 131 13.30 15.61 -13.08
C LEU A 131 13.88 16.71 -12.17
N ASN A 132 15.15 17.09 -12.36
CA ASN A 132 15.82 18.16 -11.62
C ASN A 132 15.98 17.90 -10.10
N GLY A 133 16.11 16.62 -9.70
CA GLY A 133 16.49 16.23 -8.34
C GLY A 133 17.95 16.54 -8.00
N GLY A 134 18.50 15.80 -7.03
CA GLY A 134 19.89 15.94 -6.58
C GLY A 134 20.02 16.69 -5.25
N LEU A 135 21.21 17.23 -4.99
CA LEU A 135 21.50 17.97 -3.75
C LEU A 135 20.97 19.40 -3.82
N ARG A 136 20.21 19.81 -2.81
CA ARG A 136 19.69 21.17 -2.66
C ARG A 136 19.91 21.65 -1.24
N LYS A 137 20.19 22.94 -1.10
CA LYS A 137 20.30 23.59 0.20
C LYS A 137 19.00 24.33 0.46
N PHE A 138 18.38 24.06 1.60
CA PHE A 138 17.24 24.81 2.11
C PHE A 138 17.62 25.35 3.48
N ASP A 139 17.48 26.66 3.65
CA ASP A 139 18.07 27.39 4.77
C ASP A 139 19.59 27.09 4.89
N ASP A 140 19.99 26.43 5.98
CA ASP A 140 21.36 26.00 6.26
C ASP A 140 21.60 24.49 6.19
N GLN A 141 20.59 23.70 5.83
CA GLN A 141 20.69 22.25 5.73
C GLN A 141 20.69 21.79 4.27
N THR A 142 21.53 20.80 3.96
CA THR A 142 21.58 20.18 2.63
C THR A 142 20.68 18.95 2.63
N TYR A 143 19.80 18.90 1.65
CA TYR A 143 18.88 17.79 1.42
C TYR A 143 19.20 17.11 0.10
N ARG A 144 19.15 15.77 0.08
CA ARG A 144 19.27 14.97 -1.13
C ARG A 144 17.88 14.59 -1.61
N ILE A 145 17.51 15.09 -2.78
CA ILE A 145 16.23 14.81 -3.43
C ILE A 145 16.43 13.71 -4.45
N GLU A 146 15.87 12.54 -4.18
CA GLU A 146 15.94 11.36 -5.04
C GLU A 146 14.57 11.09 -5.66
N LEU A 147 14.55 10.90 -6.97
CA LEU A 147 13.36 10.46 -7.69
C LEU A 147 13.63 9.10 -8.32
N CYS A 148 12.72 8.16 -8.11
CA CYS A 148 12.74 6.85 -8.77
C CYS A 148 11.42 6.66 -9.53
N GLY A 149 11.46 6.10 -10.73
CA GLY A 149 10.26 5.84 -11.53
C GLY A 149 9.99 4.34 -11.71
N SER A 150 8.74 3.97 -11.96
CA SER A 150 8.37 2.60 -12.34
C SER A 150 8.63 2.31 -13.81
N GLY A 151 8.73 3.36 -14.63
CA GLY A 151 8.68 3.28 -16.08
C GLY A 151 7.25 3.56 -16.57
N PRO A 152 7.08 4.27 -17.69
CA PRO A 152 5.77 4.47 -18.30
C PRO A 152 5.26 3.20 -18.98
N ASP A 153 3.95 3.19 -19.25
CA ASP A 153 3.30 2.19 -20.10
C ASP A 153 3.67 2.38 -21.60
N GLU A 154 3.13 1.51 -22.47
CA GLU A 154 3.39 1.56 -23.91
C GLU A 154 2.97 2.88 -24.58
N THR A 155 2.05 3.63 -23.96
CA THR A 155 1.58 4.93 -24.44
C THR A 155 2.44 6.08 -23.94
N GLY A 156 3.39 5.82 -23.05
CA GLY A 156 4.18 6.86 -22.40
C GLY A 156 3.49 7.45 -21.16
N ALA A 157 2.33 6.95 -20.77
CA ALA A 157 1.56 7.42 -19.62
C ALA A 157 1.86 6.59 -18.36
N ASN A 158 1.19 6.96 -17.25
CA ASN A 158 1.16 6.18 -15.99
C ASN A 158 2.52 5.86 -15.37
N ASP A 159 3.55 6.70 -15.56
CA ASP A 159 4.83 6.49 -14.87
C ASP A 159 4.71 6.89 -13.41
N HIS A 160 4.80 5.92 -12.51
CA HIS A 160 4.73 6.16 -11.07
C HIS A 160 6.08 6.65 -10.57
N ILE A 161 6.11 7.87 -10.03
CA ILE A 161 7.31 8.47 -9.47
C ILE A 161 7.23 8.45 -7.96
N ARG A 162 8.34 8.06 -7.33
CA ARG A 162 8.57 8.19 -5.90
C ARG A 162 9.65 9.23 -5.67
N LEU A 163 9.26 10.32 -5.03
CA LEU A 163 10.14 11.37 -4.55
C LEU A 163 10.49 11.10 -3.10
N ARG A 164 11.78 11.06 -2.79
CA ARG A 164 12.30 10.96 -1.42
C ARG A 164 13.23 12.12 -1.15
N ILE A 165 13.06 12.71 0.03
CA ILE A 165 13.95 13.74 0.54
C ILE A 165 14.75 13.10 1.65
N PHE A 166 16.07 13.18 1.57
CA PHE A 166 16.99 12.73 2.59
C PHE A 166 17.68 13.94 3.21
N ASP A 167 17.99 13.86 4.50
CA ASP A 167 18.88 14.81 5.15
C ASP A 167 20.37 14.48 4.90
N ASP A 168 21.24 15.19 5.61
CA ASP A 168 22.69 15.04 5.60
C ASP A 168 23.19 13.74 6.23
N GLU A 169 22.36 13.08 7.06
CA GLU A 169 22.64 11.76 7.64
C GLU A 169 22.09 10.60 6.78
N ASP A 170 21.64 10.88 5.56
CA ASP A 170 20.95 9.94 4.66
C ASP A 170 19.66 9.34 5.26
N ALA A 171 19.05 10.00 6.24
CA ALA A 171 17.76 9.62 6.77
C ALA A 171 16.64 10.23 5.90
N VAL A 172 15.66 9.40 5.53
CA VAL A 172 14.49 9.86 4.75
C VAL A 172 13.71 10.87 5.60
N GLN A 173 13.50 12.08 5.14
CA GLN A 173 12.70 13.10 5.84
C GLN A 173 11.26 13.14 5.32
N ALA A 174 11.06 12.82 4.05
CA ALA A 174 9.74 12.74 3.45
C ALA A 174 9.72 11.83 2.24
N THR A 175 8.54 11.27 1.94
CA THR A 175 8.26 10.53 0.71
C THR A 175 6.98 11.08 0.09
N ARG A 176 6.96 11.19 -1.24
CA ARG A 176 5.78 11.50 -2.03
C ARG A 176 5.69 10.56 -3.22
N TYR A 177 4.46 10.29 -3.63
CA TYR A 177 4.15 9.47 -4.79
C TYR A 177 3.26 10.29 -5.72
N PHE A 178 3.60 10.34 -6.99
CA PHE A 178 2.83 11.02 -8.02
C PHE A 178 2.94 10.28 -9.35
N ARG A 179 2.11 10.63 -10.32
CA ARG A 179 2.15 10.05 -11.67
C ARG A 179 2.57 11.08 -12.69
N LEU A 180 3.37 10.66 -13.65
CA LEU A 180 3.71 11.45 -14.83
C LEU A 180 3.15 10.80 -16.08
N ASP A 181 2.71 11.66 -16.98
CA ASP A 181 2.44 11.30 -18.36
C ASP A 181 3.52 11.95 -19.24
N TRP A 182 4.26 11.12 -19.98
CA TRP A 182 5.35 11.58 -20.83
C TRP A 182 4.88 12.10 -22.20
N ASP A 183 3.64 11.83 -22.59
CA ASP A 183 3.04 12.32 -23.83
C ASP A 183 2.45 13.74 -23.66
N VAL A 184 2.02 14.08 -22.44
CA VAL A 184 1.50 15.42 -22.12
C VAL A 184 2.62 16.46 -22.04
N ASN A 185 2.58 17.48 -22.90
CA ASN A 185 3.54 18.59 -22.88
C ASN A 185 3.31 19.52 -21.67
N ALA A 186 3.81 19.11 -20.50
CA ALA A 186 3.78 19.85 -19.24
C ALA A 186 5.19 20.04 -18.67
N GLU A 187 5.35 21.00 -17.76
CA GLU A 187 6.58 21.18 -16.99
C GLU A 187 6.68 20.07 -15.93
N ARG A 188 7.52 19.07 -16.19
CA ARG A 188 7.63 17.86 -15.35
C ARG A 188 8.77 17.94 -14.32
N LYS A 189 9.67 18.91 -14.49
CA LYS A 189 10.84 19.06 -13.61
C LYS A 189 10.39 19.61 -12.27
N LEU A 190 11.07 19.20 -11.21
CA LEU A 190 10.90 19.84 -9.91
C LEU A 190 11.30 21.31 -10.01
N GLU A 191 10.41 22.18 -9.56
CA GLU A 191 10.70 23.58 -9.32
C GLU A 191 10.97 23.80 -7.84
N TYR A 192 11.91 24.68 -7.56
CA TYR A 192 12.39 24.94 -6.21
C TYR A 192 12.12 26.40 -5.85
N SER A 193 11.46 26.59 -4.72
CA SER A 193 11.37 27.85 -4.00
C SER A 193 12.15 27.73 -2.70
N ASP A 194 12.43 28.84 -2.03
CA ASP A 194 13.17 28.84 -0.75
C ASP A 194 12.46 28.01 0.33
N GLN A 195 11.14 27.89 0.24
CA GLN A 195 10.30 27.23 1.26
C GLN A 195 9.49 26.06 0.73
N HIS A 196 9.53 25.75 -0.57
CA HIS A 196 8.67 24.74 -1.17
C HIS A 196 9.32 24.06 -2.38
N ILE A 197 8.95 22.81 -2.61
CA ILE A 197 9.18 22.08 -3.87
C ILE A 197 7.85 21.98 -4.58
N ILE A 198 7.83 22.32 -5.86
CA ILE A 198 6.65 22.20 -6.72
C ILE A 198 6.89 21.04 -7.68
N TYR A 199 5.91 20.16 -7.82
CA TYR A 199 5.96 19.01 -8.71
C TYR A 199 4.65 18.80 -9.44
N PHE A 200 4.72 18.23 -10.63
CA PHE A 200 3.55 17.91 -11.43
C PHE A 200 3.05 16.50 -11.11
N ASP A 201 1.77 16.38 -10.73
CA ASP A 201 1.08 15.11 -10.53
C ASP A 201 -0.10 14.99 -11.50
N HIS A 202 0.05 14.13 -12.50
CA HIS A 202 -1.01 13.85 -13.46
C HIS A 202 -2.18 13.05 -12.86
N ALA A 203 -2.01 12.43 -11.68
CA ALA A 203 -3.09 11.70 -11.04
C ALA A 203 -4.17 12.61 -10.46
N ASP A 204 -3.84 13.87 -10.12
CA ASP A 204 -4.79 14.82 -9.54
C ASP A 204 -5.54 15.55 -10.66
N GLN A 205 -6.87 15.41 -10.66
CA GLN A 205 -7.76 16.00 -11.66
C GLN A 205 -8.11 17.47 -11.34
N ASN A 206 -7.90 17.92 -10.10
CA ASN A 206 -8.27 19.27 -9.66
C ASN A 206 -7.09 20.24 -9.70
N ASP A 207 -5.91 19.77 -9.28
CA ASP A 207 -4.68 20.57 -9.33
C ASP A 207 -3.49 19.68 -9.68
N GLN A 208 -3.01 19.81 -10.91
CA GLN A 208 -1.87 19.02 -11.38
C GLN A 208 -0.55 19.54 -10.82
N MET A 209 -0.50 20.75 -10.27
CA MET A 209 0.71 21.29 -9.63
C MET A 209 0.59 21.16 -8.13
N GLN A 210 1.38 20.26 -7.56
CA GLN A 210 1.41 20.00 -6.14
C GLN A 210 2.59 20.70 -5.49
N THR A 211 2.38 21.20 -4.28
CA THR A 211 3.43 21.89 -3.51
C THR A 211 3.72 21.14 -2.22
N MET A 212 4.99 21.08 -1.88
CA MET A 212 5.48 20.47 -0.65
C MET A 212 6.39 21.46 0.08
N SER A 213 6.11 21.72 1.35
CA SER A 213 6.93 22.62 2.17
C SER A 213 8.32 22.04 2.44
N MET A 214 9.30 22.93 2.45
CA MET A 214 10.69 22.71 2.83
C MET A 214 11.08 23.69 3.93
N PRO A 215 11.83 23.25 4.95
CA PRO A 215 12.17 21.86 5.25
C PRO A 215 10.92 21.00 5.57
N PRO A 216 10.99 19.67 5.40
CA PRO A 216 9.84 18.80 5.63
C PRO A 216 9.30 18.90 7.06
N SER A 217 7.98 18.82 7.21
CA SER A 217 7.37 18.87 8.54
C SER A 217 7.59 17.57 9.31
N SER A 218 7.46 17.60 10.65
CA SER A 218 7.49 16.38 11.45
C SER A 218 6.36 15.39 11.10
N LEU A 219 5.26 15.88 10.53
CA LEU A 219 4.20 15.03 10.00
C LEU A 219 4.64 14.30 8.74
N ASP A 220 5.40 14.95 7.86
CA ASP A 220 5.97 14.32 6.64
C ASP A 220 7.00 13.25 6.99
N TRP A 221 7.79 13.53 8.04
CA TRP A 221 8.66 12.55 8.64
C TRP A 221 7.88 11.34 9.13
N LEU A 222 6.77 11.53 9.86
CA LEU A 222 5.96 10.42 10.35
C LEU A 222 5.31 9.62 9.20
N ARG A 223 4.73 10.32 8.22
CA ARG A 223 4.07 9.71 7.04
C ARG A 223 5.01 8.81 6.27
N SER A 224 6.24 9.27 6.02
CA SER A 224 7.25 8.47 5.30
C SER A 224 7.69 7.17 6.00
N ARG A 225 7.32 6.93 7.27
CA ARG A 225 7.53 5.64 7.97
C ARG A 225 6.29 4.76 8.01
N ILE A 226 5.13 5.28 7.66
CA ILE A 226 3.84 4.61 7.79
C ILE A 226 3.28 4.37 6.38
N PRO A 227 3.37 3.15 5.83
CA PRO A 227 3.07 2.82 4.41
C PRO A 227 1.63 3.09 3.91
N LEU A 228 0.78 3.71 4.73
CA LEU A 228 -0.66 3.85 4.57
C LEU A 228 -1.18 5.24 4.94
N LEU A 229 -0.29 6.16 5.32
CA LEU A 229 -0.64 7.50 5.77
C LEU A 229 -0.25 8.61 4.78
N ASP A 230 0.28 8.20 3.62
CA ASP A 230 0.75 9.05 2.53
C ASP A 230 -0.41 9.55 1.66
#